data_AF-A0A5B9PDJ0-F1
#
_entry.id   AF-A0A5B9PDJ0-F1
#
_cell.length_a   1.000
_cell.length_b   1.000
_cell.length_c   1.000
_cell.angle_alpha   90.00
_cell.angle_beta   90.00
_cell.angle_gamma   90.00
#
_symmetry.space_group_name_H-M   'P 1'
#
loop_
_entity.id
_entity.type
_entity.pdbx_description
1 polymer ?
#
loop_
_entity_poly.entity_id
_entity_poly.type
_entity_poly.pdbx_seq_one_letter_code
_entity_poly.pdbx_strand_id
1 'polypeptide(L)'
;MPTEIIDLQKVEDSRDVVHRIVEFLSAGKLVALPTETVYGVAASALQPAAVERLRELKARDGDKPFALAIRSSDECKDYVPDMSPLALRISRRVWPGPVTLVLPNNHRDSVVFQLDPAVQKAVNPGDTIGIRVSPDELLEQVLGLTAGPLVLTSANFAGEPPATDDTELEKLDGHVDLIVKAGKTHFAAPSTVVQVDGQSVKVLREGVVDRATIDQLSGFIGVVVCTGNTCRSPMGEAIFRKLVAEKIGCEMEDLASHGITIVSAGIAAGPGAPPAMQSVTVMQDYGINISDHQSRPVTARLANYADLILTMTNGHRTAIVNQWPTLDSRVRTIREDGGDVSDPIGSPIPVYQACAEQIEACLRHWVGKIDFDQFKTN
;
A
#
# COMPACT_ATOMS: atom_id res chain seq x y z
N MET A 1 28.21 -16.44 -24.01
CA MET A 1 27.40 -16.47 -25.25
C MET A 1 26.91 -15.05 -25.49
N PRO A 2 26.69 -14.62 -26.74
CA PRO A 2 26.11 -13.30 -26.99
C PRO A 2 24.72 -13.19 -26.34
N THR A 3 24.37 -12.00 -25.86
CA THR A 3 23.06 -11.75 -25.26
C THR A 3 21.97 -11.72 -26.33
N GLU A 4 20.86 -12.40 -26.10
CA GLU A 4 19.68 -12.29 -26.97
C GLU A 4 19.01 -10.93 -26.75
N ILE A 5 18.59 -10.25 -27.81
CA ILE A 5 17.94 -8.93 -27.71
C ILE A 5 16.56 -9.01 -28.36
N ILE A 6 15.54 -8.61 -27.62
CA ILE A 6 14.16 -8.48 -28.11
C ILE A 6 13.73 -7.02 -27.95
N ASP A 7 13.16 -6.45 -29.00
CA ASP A 7 12.65 -5.07 -29.01
C ASP A 7 11.12 -5.10 -29.00
N LEU A 8 10.52 -4.70 -27.88
CA LEU A 8 9.06 -4.72 -27.67
C LEU A 8 8.31 -3.85 -28.68
N GLN A 9 8.95 -2.84 -29.26
CA GLN A 9 8.31 -1.98 -30.26
C GLN A 9 8.28 -2.62 -31.65
N LYS A 10 9.02 -3.71 -31.86
CA LYS A 10 9.17 -4.39 -33.15
C LYS A 10 8.52 -5.78 -33.19
N VAL A 11 8.01 -6.28 -32.08
CA VAL A 11 7.31 -7.57 -32.04
C VAL A 11 5.86 -7.43 -32.45
N GLU A 12 5.34 -8.43 -33.17
CA GLU A 12 3.92 -8.48 -33.56
C GLU A 12 3.01 -8.84 -32.37
N ASP A 13 3.50 -9.71 -31.47
CA ASP A 13 2.77 -10.17 -30.29
C ASP A 13 3.65 -10.09 -29.03
N SER A 14 3.24 -9.31 -28.04
CA SER A 14 3.96 -9.17 -26.78
C SER A 14 3.92 -10.45 -25.92
N ARG A 15 2.93 -11.33 -26.13
CA ARG A 15 2.81 -12.60 -25.40
C ARG A 15 3.97 -13.55 -25.69
N ASP A 16 4.48 -13.54 -26.92
CA ASP A 16 5.66 -14.33 -27.28
C ASP A 16 6.89 -13.89 -26.48
N VAL A 17 7.02 -12.59 -26.23
CA VAL A 17 8.10 -12.03 -25.41
C VAL A 17 7.96 -12.47 -23.96
N VAL A 18 6.75 -12.45 -23.39
CA VAL A 18 6.48 -12.97 -22.04
C VAL A 18 6.91 -14.44 -21.95
N HIS A 19 6.45 -15.29 -22.87
CA HIS A 19 6.81 -16.71 -22.89
C HIS A 19 8.32 -16.93 -23.01
N ARG A 20 9.00 -16.12 -23.83
CA ARG A 20 10.45 -16.18 -23.99
C ARG A 20 11.20 -15.79 -22.70
N ILE A 21 10.75 -14.74 -22.01
CA ILE A 21 11.31 -14.35 -20.71
C ILE A 21 11.13 -15.47 -19.70
N VAL A 22 9.93 -16.06 -19.60
CA VAL A 22 9.63 -17.16 -18.68
C VAL A 22 10.51 -18.38 -18.97
N GLU A 23 10.73 -18.72 -20.24
CA GLU A 23 11.64 -19.80 -20.66
C GLU A 23 13.07 -19.54 -20.16
N PHE A 24 13.59 -18.32 -20.36
CA PHE A 24 14.93 -17.95 -19.91
C PHE A 24 15.07 -18.06 -18.39
N LEU A 25 14.14 -17.46 -17.65
CA LEU A 25 14.15 -17.47 -16.19
C LEU A 25 14.05 -18.91 -15.65
N SER A 26 13.20 -19.74 -16.25
CA SER A 26 13.03 -21.16 -15.88
C SER A 26 14.28 -21.98 -16.17
N ALA A 27 15.06 -21.62 -17.19
CA ALA A 27 16.34 -22.24 -17.54
C ALA A 27 17.54 -21.72 -16.71
N GLY A 28 17.31 -20.91 -15.67
CA GLY A 28 18.38 -20.36 -14.83
C GLY A 28 19.21 -19.26 -15.51
N LYS A 29 18.60 -18.56 -16.46
CA LYS A 29 19.22 -17.45 -17.18
C LYS A 29 18.85 -16.10 -16.57
N LEU A 30 19.70 -15.09 -16.79
CA LEU A 30 19.47 -13.70 -16.38
C LEU A 30 18.78 -12.92 -17.49
N VAL A 31 17.75 -12.14 -17.11
CA VAL A 31 16.98 -11.32 -18.05
C VAL A 31 17.01 -9.87 -17.60
N ALA A 32 17.44 -8.96 -18.47
CA ALA A 32 17.25 -7.52 -18.31
C ALA A 32 15.92 -7.11 -18.95
N LEU A 33 15.03 -6.50 -18.17
CA LEU A 33 13.68 -6.12 -18.61
C LEU A 33 13.26 -4.75 -18.06
N PRO A 34 12.34 -4.03 -18.73
CA PRO A 34 11.83 -2.75 -18.24
C PRO A 34 11.03 -2.92 -16.95
N THR A 35 10.95 -1.86 -16.16
CA THR A 35 9.91 -1.70 -15.13
C THR A 35 9.39 -0.27 -15.18
N GLU A 36 8.41 0.08 -14.35
CA GLU A 36 7.90 1.44 -14.25
C GLU A 36 8.96 2.46 -13.76
N THR A 37 9.98 2.00 -13.01
CA THR A 37 11.00 2.86 -12.38
C THR A 37 12.26 3.00 -13.23
N VAL A 38 13.00 1.90 -13.35
CA VAL A 38 14.26 1.74 -14.07
C VAL A 38 14.30 0.32 -14.66
N TYR A 39 15.21 0.04 -15.59
CA TYR A 39 15.42 -1.33 -16.03
C TYR A 39 15.94 -2.20 -14.88
N GLY A 40 15.48 -3.45 -14.84
CA GLY A 40 15.88 -4.44 -13.86
C GLY A 40 16.56 -5.64 -14.50
N VAL A 41 17.47 -6.29 -13.77
CA VAL A 41 17.94 -7.64 -14.09
C VAL A 41 17.25 -8.60 -13.12
N ALA A 42 16.58 -9.59 -13.69
CA ALA A 42 15.83 -10.61 -12.97
C ALA A 42 16.50 -11.98 -13.08
N ALA A 43 16.41 -12.74 -12.00
CA ALA A 43 16.69 -14.17 -11.94
C ALA A 43 15.53 -14.87 -11.22
N SER A 44 15.21 -16.11 -11.59
CA SER A 44 14.27 -16.91 -10.80
C SER A 44 14.87 -17.22 -9.43
N ALA A 45 14.12 -16.98 -8.35
CA ALA A 45 14.54 -17.37 -7.01
C ALA A 45 14.64 -18.90 -6.83
N LEU A 46 14.07 -19.68 -7.75
CA LEU A 46 14.16 -21.14 -7.77
C LEU A 46 15.43 -21.66 -8.46
N GLN A 47 16.29 -20.76 -8.96
CA GLN A 47 17.50 -21.09 -9.70
C GLN A 47 18.73 -20.52 -8.98
N PRO A 48 19.33 -21.27 -8.03
CA PRO A 48 20.41 -20.74 -7.16
C PRO A 48 21.63 -20.28 -7.95
N ALA A 49 22.00 -21.00 -9.02
CA ALA A 49 23.10 -20.63 -9.90
C ALA A 49 22.85 -19.29 -10.63
N ALA A 50 21.59 -18.99 -10.98
CA ALA A 50 21.22 -17.71 -11.59
C ALA A 50 21.32 -16.57 -10.57
N VAL A 51 20.83 -16.78 -9.35
CA VAL A 51 20.94 -15.79 -8.26
C VAL A 51 22.41 -15.51 -7.93
N GLU A 52 23.27 -16.53 -7.94
CA GLU A 52 24.71 -16.36 -7.74
C GLU A 52 25.36 -15.55 -8.87
N ARG A 53 25.07 -15.86 -10.15
CA ARG A 53 25.51 -15.04 -11.29
C ARG A 53 25.06 -13.59 -11.17
N LEU A 54 23.84 -13.35 -10.67
CA LEU A 54 23.33 -12.01 -10.42
C LEU A 54 24.11 -11.28 -9.32
N ARG A 55 24.51 -12.01 -8.27
CA ARG A 55 25.35 -11.48 -7.17
C ARG A 55 26.74 -11.07 -7.66
N GLU A 56 27.36 -11.92 -8.49
CA GLU A 56 28.65 -11.65 -9.14
C GLU A 56 28.55 -10.40 -10.05
N LEU A 57 27.53 -10.33 -10.90
CA LEU A 57 27.30 -9.19 -11.80
C LEU A 57 27.19 -7.85 -11.04
N LYS A 58 26.55 -7.87 -9.87
CA LYS A 58 26.36 -6.68 -9.04
C LYS A 58 27.52 -6.42 -8.06
N ALA A 59 28.59 -7.20 -8.12
CA ALA A 59 29.72 -7.18 -7.18
C ALA A 59 29.25 -6.96 -5.73
N ARG A 60 28.20 -7.69 -5.33
CA ARG A 60 27.61 -7.54 -4.01
C ARG A 60 28.35 -8.42 -3.02
N ASP A 61 29.25 -7.79 -2.27
CA ASP A 61 29.84 -8.38 -1.07
C ASP A 61 28.86 -8.30 0.12
N GLY A 62 28.92 -9.30 1.01
CA GLY A 62 28.27 -9.26 2.33
C GLY A 62 26.74 -9.26 2.34
N ASP A 63 26.15 -8.41 3.19
CA ASP A 63 24.73 -8.41 3.61
C ASP A 63 23.80 -7.50 2.77
N LYS A 64 24.15 -7.12 1.53
CA LYS A 64 23.26 -6.24 0.71
C LYS A 64 22.12 -7.03 0.04
N PRO A 65 20.89 -7.04 0.58
CA PRO A 65 19.81 -7.89 0.10
C PRO A 65 19.36 -7.53 -1.31
N PHE A 66 19.04 -8.53 -2.10
CA PHE A 66 18.16 -8.35 -3.25
C PHE A 66 16.70 -8.25 -2.82
N ALA A 67 15.88 -7.59 -3.64
CA ALA A 67 14.44 -7.62 -3.46
C ALA A 67 13.83 -8.79 -4.24
N LEU A 68 12.76 -9.38 -3.73
CA LEU A 68 11.87 -10.24 -4.49
C LEU A 68 10.77 -9.41 -5.14
N ALA A 69 10.59 -9.61 -6.44
CA ALA A 69 9.37 -9.22 -7.14
C ALA A 69 8.35 -10.36 -7.02
N ILE A 70 7.13 -10.03 -6.59
CA ILE A 70 6.01 -10.97 -6.37
C ILE A 70 4.75 -10.48 -7.11
N ARG A 71 3.77 -11.36 -7.32
CA ARG A 71 2.62 -11.10 -8.20
C ARG A 71 1.66 -10.05 -7.64
N SER A 72 1.49 -10.03 -6.33
CA SER A 72 0.50 -9.15 -5.69
C SER A 72 0.86 -8.82 -4.24
N SER A 73 0.19 -7.79 -3.70
CA SER A 73 0.31 -7.44 -2.29
C SER A 73 -0.25 -8.53 -1.36
N ASP A 74 -1.23 -9.31 -1.81
CA ASP A 74 -1.79 -10.42 -1.03
C ASP A 74 -0.83 -11.60 -0.92
N GLU A 75 -0.08 -11.91 -1.99
CA GLU A 75 0.98 -12.93 -1.99
C GLU A 75 2.10 -12.59 -0.97
N CYS A 76 2.25 -11.31 -0.59
CA CYS A 76 3.25 -10.89 0.39
C CYS A 76 3.10 -11.63 1.73
N LYS A 77 1.88 -12.03 2.10
CA LYS A 77 1.61 -12.78 3.34
C LYS A 77 2.24 -14.18 3.35
N ASP A 78 2.51 -14.76 2.18
CA ASP A 78 3.22 -16.04 2.07
C ASP A 78 4.72 -15.86 2.41
N TYR A 79 5.27 -14.68 2.11
CA TYR A 79 6.67 -14.33 2.41
C TYR A 79 6.84 -13.73 3.79
N VAL A 80 5.86 -12.97 4.27
CA VAL A 80 5.88 -12.30 5.59
C VAL A 80 4.53 -12.53 6.27
N PRO A 81 4.31 -13.69 6.92
CA PRO A 81 3.02 -14.00 7.55
C PRO A 81 2.63 -13.02 8.66
N ASP A 82 3.60 -12.54 9.44
CA ASP A 82 3.40 -11.67 10.61
C ASP A 82 3.60 -10.18 10.29
N MET A 83 3.06 -9.70 9.17
CA MET A 83 3.12 -8.26 8.85
C MET A 83 2.45 -7.44 9.95
N SER A 84 3.15 -6.42 10.46
CA SER A 84 2.58 -5.46 11.41
C SER A 84 1.37 -4.71 10.81
N PRO A 85 0.47 -4.14 11.64
CA PRO A 85 -0.63 -3.31 11.14
C PRO A 85 -0.17 -2.17 10.23
N LEU A 86 0.99 -1.58 10.52
CA LEU A 86 1.62 -0.54 9.71
C LEU A 86 2.14 -1.09 8.38
N ALA A 87 2.81 -2.25 8.38
CA ALA A 87 3.27 -2.91 7.16
C ALA A 87 2.10 -3.27 6.24
N LEU A 88 1.00 -3.80 6.79
CA LEU A 88 -0.23 -4.08 6.04
C LEU A 88 -0.85 -2.81 5.47
N ARG A 89 -0.82 -1.71 6.22
CA ARG A 89 -1.38 -0.41 5.78
C ARG A 89 -0.60 0.16 4.62
N ILE A 90 0.72 0.28 4.77
CA ILE A 90 1.56 0.89 3.75
C ILE A 90 1.57 0.05 2.48
N SER A 91 1.63 -1.29 2.59
CA SER A 91 1.60 -2.19 1.42
C SER A 91 0.37 -1.98 0.55
N ARG A 92 -0.84 -1.84 1.13
CA ARG A 92 -2.08 -1.55 0.39
C ARG A 92 -2.07 -0.23 -0.36
N ARG A 93 -1.25 0.73 0.07
CA ARG A 93 -1.23 2.09 -0.47
C ARG A 93 -0.11 2.32 -1.47
N VAL A 94 1.00 1.61 -1.32
CA VAL A 94 2.19 1.75 -2.18
C VAL A 94 2.28 0.68 -3.25
N TRP A 95 1.54 -0.43 -3.14
CA TRP A 95 1.55 -1.52 -4.11
C TRP A 95 0.20 -1.75 -4.81
N PRO A 96 0.22 -2.12 -6.10
CA PRO A 96 1.38 -2.12 -7.01
C PRO A 96 1.95 -0.70 -7.22
N GLY A 97 3.27 -0.55 -7.23
CA GLY A 97 3.89 0.76 -7.35
C GLY A 97 5.39 0.82 -7.08
N PRO A 98 5.98 2.02 -7.20
CA PRO A 98 7.44 2.23 -7.23
C PRO A 98 8.08 2.26 -5.84
N VAL A 99 7.63 1.38 -4.94
CA VAL A 99 8.15 1.24 -3.57
C VAL A 99 8.57 -0.21 -3.32
N THR A 100 9.73 -0.38 -2.70
CA THR A 100 10.21 -1.65 -2.17
C THR A 100 10.08 -1.60 -0.64
N LEU A 101 9.33 -2.52 -0.05
CA LEU A 101 9.22 -2.63 1.40
C LEU A 101 10.25 -3.65 1.91
N VAL A 102 11.05 -3.23 2.90
CA VAL A 102 11.95 -4.10 3.66
C VAL A 102 11.24 -4.44 4.97
N LEU A 103 10.94 -5.71 5.16
CA LEU A 103 10.11 -6.22 6.25
C LEU A 103 10.89 -7.24 7.08
N PRO A 104 10.72 -7.27 8.41
CA PRO A 104 11.19 -8.37 9.25
C PRO A 104 10.63 -9.70 8.75
N ASN A 105 11.49 -10.71 8.61
CA ASN A 105 11.08 -12.04 8.19
C ASN A 105 11.97 -13.14 8.80
N ASN A 106 11.60 -13.55 10.00
CA ASN A 106 12.09 -14.75 10.68
C ASN A 106 10.98 -15.78 10.94
N HIS A 107 9.80 -15.59 10.35
CA HIS A 107 8.66 -16.45 10.63
C HIS A 107 8.80 -17.82 9.95
N ARG A 108 8.74 -18.90 10.73
CA ARG A 108 8.96 -20.29 10.26
C ARG A 108 8.12 -20.71 9.05
N ASP A 109 6.91 -20.15 8.91
CA ASP A 109 5.99 -20.51 7.82
C ASP A 109 6.20 -19.66 6.55
N SER A 110 7.15 -18.71 6.58
CA SER A 110 7.53 -17.95 5.40
C SER A 110 8.05 -18.87 4.30
N VAL A 111 7.50 -18.73 3.08
CA VAL A 111 7.93 -19.52 1.92
C VAL A 111 9.38 -19.23 1.50
N VAL A 112 9.99 -18.15 1.99
CA VAL A 112 11.41 -17.86 1.80
C VAL A 112 12.28 -19.01 2.31
N PHE A 113 11.90 -19.63 3.43
CA PHE A 113 12.65 -20.74 4.02
C PHE A 113 12.54 -22.05 3.22
N GLN A 114 11.70 -22.08 2.17
CA GLN A 114 11.63 -23.19 1.21
C GLN A 114 12.57 -22.99 0.01
N LEU A 115 13.15 -21.80 -0.16
CA LEU A 115 14.15 -21.53 -1.20
C LEU A 115 15.49 -22.19 -0.84
N ASP A 116 16.38 -22.32 -1.82
CA ASP A 116 17.74 -22.81 -1.58
C ASP A 116 18.49 -21.90 -0.57
N PRO A 117 19.30 -22.44 0.35
CA PRO A 117 20.02 -21.65 1.36
C PRO A 117 20.89 -20.52 0.78
N ALA A 118 21.48 -20.70 -0.40
CA ALA A 118 22.24 -19.64 -1.07
C ALA A 118 21.35 -18.48 -1.50
N VAL A 119 20.13 -18.79 -1.96
CA VAL A 119 19.12 -17.78 -2.33
C VAL A 119 18.58 -17.09 -1.09
N GLN A 120 18.28 -17.84 -0.02
CA GLN A 120 17.85 -17.26 1.27
C GLN A 120 18.84 -16.20 1.76
N LYS A 121 20.14 -16.51 1.74
CA LYS A 121 21.19 -15.55 2.12
C LYS A 121 21.21 -14.29 1.24
N ALA A 122 20.84 -14.42 -0.04
CA ALA A 122 20.85 -13.31 -0.99
C ALA A 122 19.62 -12.38 -0.85
N VAL A 123 18.47 -12.90 -0.41
CA VAL A 123 17.18 -12.17 -0.40
C VAL A 123 16.63 -11.87 0.99
N ASN A 124 17.08 -12.61 2.00
CA ASN A 124 16.66 -12.47 3.40
C ASN A 124 17.85 -12.39 4.40
N PRO A 125 18.90 -11.58 4.15
CA PRO A 125 19.99 -11.41 5.10
C PRO A 125 19.51 -10.70 6.37
N GLY A 126 19.98 -11.16 7.53
CA GLY A 126 19.71 -10.53 8.82
C GLY A 126 18.22 -10.48 9.19
N ASP A 127 17.46 -11.52 8.83
CA ASP A 127 16.03 -11.66 9.11
C ASP A 127 15.18 -10.51 8.53
N THR A 128 15.59 -9.93 7.41
CA THR A 128 14.81 -8.92 6.69
C THR A 128 14.74 -9.21 5.20
N ILE A 129 13.57 -9.03 4.61
CA ILE A 129 13.31 -9.28 3.20
C ILE A 129 12.82 -8.02 2.49
N GLY A 130 13.39 -7.72 1.33
CA GLY A 130 12.88 -6.70 0.42
C GLY A 130 11.83 -7.30 -0.52
N ILE A 131 10.63 -6.74 -0.55
CA ILE A 131 9.55 -7.14 -1.45
C ILE A 131 9.18 -5.97 -2.37
N ARG A 132 8.83 -6.27 -3.62
CA ARG A 132 8.29 -5.31 -4.59
C ARG A 132 7.12 -5.92 -5.36
N VAL A 133 6.07 -5.12 -5.55
CA VAL A 133 4.97 -5.43 -6.46
C VAL A 133 4.94 -4.32 -7.50
N SER A 134 5.37 -4.62 -8.73
CA SER A 134 5.44 -3.65 -9.81
C SER A 134 4.11 -3.58 -10.57
N PRO A 135 3.66 -2.39 -11.00
CA PRO A 135 2.52 -2.23 -11.92
C PRO A 135 2.92 -2.39 -13.40
N ASP A 136 4.16 -2.78 -13.69
CA ASP A 136 4.62 -2.99 -15.06
C ASP A 136 3.96 -4.24 -15.68
N GLU A 137 3.22 -4.05 -16.77
CA GLU A 137 2.40 -5.10 -17.39
C GLU A 137 3.22 -6.31 -17.86
N LEU A 138 4.45 -6.09 -18.33
CA LEU A 138 5.33 -7.18 -18.78
C LEU A 138 5.80 -8.00 -17.57
N LEU A 139 6.29 -7.33 -16.53
CA LEU A 139 6.73 -8.00 -15.31
C LEU A 139 5.58 -8.72 -14.60
N GLU A 140 4.38 -8.13 -14.55
CA GLU A 140 3.18 -8.78 -14.01
C GLU A 140 2.85 -10.09 -14.75
N GLN A 141 2.83 -10.06 -16.08
CA GLN A 141 2.55 -11.25 -16.89
C GLN A 141 3.64 -12.33 -16.73
N VAL A 142 4.91 -11.95 -16.66
CA VAL A 142 6.02 -12.87 -16.39
C VAL A 142 5.88 -13.51 -15.00
N LEU A 143 5.57 -12.73 -13.97
CA LEU A 143 5.33 -13.24 -12.62
C LEU A 143 4.11 -14.17 -12.55
N GLY A 144 3.08 -13.90 -13.35
CA GLY A 144 1.89 -14.76 -13.48
C GLY A 144 2.18 -16.13 -14.08
N LEU A 145 3.21 -16.26 -14.93
CA LEU A 145 3.57 -17.51 -15.60
C LEU A 145 4.80 -18.21 -14.99
N THR A 146 5.49 -17.59 -14.03
CA THR A 146 6.63 -18.18 -13.32
C THR A 146 6.18 -18.91 -12.06
N ALA A 147 6.85 -20.01 -11.72
CA ALA A 147 6.49 -20.87 -10.59
C ALA A 147 6.77 -20.24 -9.21
N GLY A 148 7.67 -19.26 -9.13
CA GLY A 148 8.08 -18.61 -7.89
C GLY A 148 8.47 -17.16 -8.12
N PRO A 149 8.95 -16.46 -7.09
CA PRO A 149 9.28 -15.05 -7.17
C PRO A 149 10.54 -14.83 -8.01
N LEU A 150 10.73 -13.58 -8.46
CA LEU A 150 11.94 -13.17 -9.16
C LEU A 150 12.82 -12.36 -8.22
N VAL A 151 14.10 -12.70 -8.16
CA VAL A 151 15.12 -11.84 -7.56
C VAL A 151 15.35 -10.68 -8.53
N LEU A 152 15.15 -9.45 -8.09
CA LEU A 152 15.19 -8.25 -8.93
C LEU A 152 16.15 -7.20 -8.38
N THR A 153 16.98 -6.65 -9.26
CA THR A 153 17.88 -5.51 -9.00
C THR A 153 17.90 -4.58 -10.19
N SER A 154 18.35 -3.33 -10.02
CA SER A 154 18.56 -2.42 -11.15
C SER A 154 19.61 -2.93 -12.14
N ALA A 155 19.35 -2.71 -13.43
CA ALA A 155 20.18 -3.10 -14.56
C ALA A 155 21.36 -2.14 -14.76
N ASN A 156 22.44 -2.40 -14.01
CA ASN A 156 23.69 -1.65 -14.07
C ASN A 156 24.81 -2.45 -13.41
N PHE A 157 26.07 -2.16 -13.72
CA PHE A 157 27.19 -2.69 -12.93
C PHE A 157 27.25 -2.01 -11.55
N ALA A 158 27.97 -2.62 -10.62
CA ALA A 158 28.15 -2.06 -9.29
C ALA A 158 28.72 -0.63 -9.34
N GLY A 159 28.14 0.29 -8.57
CA GLY A 159 28.57 1.70 -8.52
C GLY A 159 28.07 2.59 -9.66
N GLU A 160 27.51 2.02 -10.73
CA GLU A 160 26.92 2.79 -11.84
C GLU A 160 25.46 3.20 -11.57
N PRO A 161 24.96 4.27 -12.22
CA PRO A 161 23.55 4.59 -12.19
C PRO A 161 22.71 3.47 -12.84
N PRO A 162 21.49 3.21 -12.33
CA PRO A 162 20.50 2.35 -12.98
C PRO A 162 20.18 2.80 -14.40
N ALA A 163 20.04 1.86 -15.34
CA ALA A 163 19.58 2.18 -16.69
C ALA A 163 18.13 2.66 -16.70
N THR A 164 17.88 3.80 -17.35
CA THR A 164 16.53 4.38 -17.50
C THR A 164 16.00 4.27 -18.93
N ASP A 165 16.89 4.03 -19.89
CA ASP A 165 16.67 3.87 -21.31
C ASP A 165 17.33 2.57 -21.79
N ASP A 166 16.74 1.89 -22.79
CA ASP A 166 17.27 0.62 -23.28
C ASP A 166 18.64 0.71 -23.97
N THR A 167 19.01 1.91 -24.45
CA THR A 167 20.33 2.18 -25.04
C THR A 167 21.45 2.01 -24.00
N GLU A 168 21.15 2.21 -22.72
CA GLU A 168 22.11 2.04 -21.63
C GLU A 168 22.38 0.56 -21.30
N LEU A 169 21.57 -0.38 -21.82
CA LEU A 169 21.69 -1.81 -21.55
C LEU A 169 22.77 -2.50 -22.41
N GLU A 170 23.30 -1.83 -23.43
CA GLU A 170 24.32 -2.41 -24.32
C GLU A 170 25.57 -2.87 -23.54
N LYS A 171 25.89 -2.19 -22.43
CA LYS A 171 26.99 -2.58 -21.53
C LYS A 171 26.78 -3.93 -20.83
N LEU A 172 25.55 -4.44 -20.78
CA LEU A 172 25.23 -5.74 -20.18
C LEU A 172 25.33 -6.90 -21.19
N ASP A 173 25.66 -6.63 -22.46
CA ASP A 173 25.90 -7.68 -23.44
C ASP A 173 27.02 -8.63 -22.98
N GLY A 174 26.78 -9.93 -23.13
CA GLY A 174 27.63 -11.01 -22.63
C GLY A 174 27.53 -11.27 -21.12
N HIS A 175 26.88 -10.40 -20.35
CA HIS A 175 26.71 -10.53 -18.90
C HIS A 175 25.32 -11.02 -18.48
N VAL A 176 24.30 -10.70 -19.26
CA VAL A 176 22.94 -11.25 -19.14
C VAL A 176 22.60 -12.09 -20.36
N ASP A 177 21.61 -12.97 -20.25
CA ASP A 177 21.28 -13.89 -21.34
C ASP A 177 20.23 -13.30 -22.30
N LEU A 178 19.34 -12.42 -21.80
CA LEU A 178 18.32 -11.73 -22.58
C LEU A 178 18.22 -10.25 -22.17
N ILE A 179 18.12 -9.35 -23.15
CA ILE A 179 17.76 -7.93 -22.99
C ILE A 179 16.44 -7.67 -23.70
N VAL A 180 15.47 -7.15 -22.96
CA VAL A 180 14.18 -6.69 -23.50
C VAL A 180 14.21 -5.16 -23.58
N LYS A 181 14.18 -4.62 -24.80
CA LYS A 181 14.18 -3.19 -25.11
C LYS A 181 12.75 -2.65 -25.16
N ALA A 182 12.51 -1.51 -24.52
CA ALA A 182 11.19 -0.89 -24.40
C ALA A 182 11.23 0.66 -24.50
N GLY A 183 12.37 1.24 -24.86
CA GLY A 183 12.64 2.68 -24.78
C GLY A 183 12.85 3.16 -23.35
N LYS A 184 12.37 4.38 -23.06
CA LYS A 184 12.49 5.01 -21.74
C LYS A 184 11.48 4.45 -20.75
N THR A 185 11.95 4.20 -19.54
CA THR A 185 11.11 3.88 -18.38
C THR A 185 10.27 5.08 -17.95
N HIS A 186 9.09 4.82 -17.35
CA HIS A 186 8.09 5.85 -17.07
C HIS A 186 8.58 6.91 -16.07
N PHE A 187 9.13 6.49 -14.93
CA PHE A 187 9.61 7.42 -13.90
C PHE A 187 11.07 7.85 -14.10
N ALA A 188 11.88 7.06 -14.80
CA ALA A 188 13.32 7.28 -14.98
C ALA A 188 14.08 7.57 -13.67
N ALA A 189 13.59 6.98 -12.57
CA ALA A 189 14.13 7.14 -11.22
C ALA A 189 13.89 5.85 -10.44
N PRO A 190 14.82 5.43 -9.56
CA PRO A 190 14.72 4.16 -8.85
C PRO A 190 13.53 4.14 -7.88
N SER A 191 13.06 2.93 -7.53
CA SER A 191 12.04 2.77 -6.49
C SER A 191 12.49 3.32 -5.14
N THR A 192 11.54 3.83 -4.36
CA THR A 192 11.80 4.19 -2.96
C THR A 192 11.93 2.93 -2.14
N VAL A 193 12.94 2.85 -1.27
CA VAL A 193 13.15 1.70 -0.38
C VAL A 193 12.77 2.10 1.04
N VAL A 194 11.79 1.42 1.60
CA VAL A 194 11.22 1.74 2.91
C VAL A 194 11.31 0.52 3.81
N GLN A 195 11.99 0.64 4.95
CA GLN A 195 11.97 -0.36 6.00
C GLN A 195 10.78 -0.11 6.92
N VAL A 196 10.04 -1.17 7.23
CA VAL A 196 8.94 -1.13 8.19
C VAL A 196 9.17 -2.20 9.23
N ASP A 197 9.36 -1.81 10.49
CA ASP A 197 9.57 -2.72 11.60
C ASP A 197 8.68 -2.32 12.78
N GLY A 198 7.75 -3.19 13.15
CA GLY A 198 6.69 -2.88 14.10
C GLY A 198 5.91 -1.63 13.66
N GLN A 199 6.10 -0.53 14.41
CA GLN A 199 5.47 0.77 14.19
C GLN A 199 6.43 1.82 13.60
N SER A 200 7.67 1.45 13.29
CA SER A 200 8.67 2.36 12.73
C SER A 200 8.69 2.29 11.20
N VAL A 201 8.77 3.45 10.56
CA VAL A 201 9.01 3.59 9.12
C VAL A 201 10.33 4.32 8.91
N LYS A 202 11.20 3.73 8.09
CA LYS A 202 12.48 4.34 7.72
C LYS A 202 12.67 4.27 6.22
N VAL A 203 12.65 5.42 5.55
CA VAL A 203 13.10 5.52 4.15
C VAL A 203 14.61 5.29 4.11
N LEU A 204 15.03 4.13 3.60
CA LEU A 204 16.43 3.73 3.42
C LEU A 204 17.04 4.39 2.19
N ARG A 205 16.23 4.58 1.15
CA ARG A 205 16.59 5.28 -0.08
C ARG A 205 15.37 5.98 -0.65
N GLU A 206 15.47 7.29 -0.84
CA GLU A 206 14.46 8.05 -1.56
C GLU A 206 14.56 7.78 -3.07
N GLY A 207 13.41 7.68 -3.72
CA GLY A 207 13.27 7.36 -5.14
C GLY A 207 12.10 8.11 -5.74
N VAL A 208 11.28 7.44 -6.56
CA VAL A 208 10.06 8.03 -7.16
C VAL A 208 9.11 8.63 -6.12
N VAL A 209 9.03 8.03 -4.93
CA VAL A 209 8.18 8.50 -3.83
C VAL A 209 9.06 9.12 -2.76
N ASP A 210 8.84 10.40 -2.48
CA ASP A 210 9.60 11.12 -1.45
C ASP A 210 9.21 10.70 -0.03
N ARG A 211 10.05 11.06 0.95
CA ARG A 211 9.80 10.75 2.37
C ARG A 211 8.47 11.32 2.88
N ALA A 212 8.13 12.56 2.52
CA ALA A 212 6.91 13.20 3.00
C ALA A 212 5.65 12.43 2.55
N THR A 213 5.64 11.92 1.33
CA THR A 213 4.58 11.07 0.80
C THR A 213 4.54 9.73 1.54
N ILE A 214 5.69 9.10 1.81
CA ILE A 214 5.73 7.86 2.61
C ILE A 214 5.16 8.07 4.01
N ASP A 215 5.52 9.16 4.68
CA ASP A 215 5.02 9.49 6.02
C ASP A 215 3.50 9.67 5.99
N GLN A 216 2.96 10.38 4.99
CA GLN A 216 1.52 10.52 4.80
C GLN A 216 0.82 9.18 4.54
N LEU A 217 1.39 8.32 3.68
CA LEU A 217 0.85 7.00 3.37
C LEU A 217 0.98 6.01 4.53
N SER A 218 1.77 6.32 5.55
CA SER A 218 1.93 5.50 6.76
C SER A 218 0.87 5.82 7.84
N GLY A 219 0.22 6.98 7.76
CA GLY A 219 -0.74 7.45 8.75
C GLY A 219 -2.06 6.67 8.83
N PHE A 220 -2.75 6.72 9.96
CA PHE A 220 -4.07 6.11 10.14
C PHE A 220 -5.17 6.90 9.40
N ILE A 221 -6.02 6.21 8.65
CA ILE A 221 -7.20 6.80 8.00
C ILE A 221 -8.48 6.16 8.53
N GLY A 222 -9.26 6.91 9.31
CA GLY A 222 -10.61 6.56 9.74
C GLY A 222 -11.68 7.21 8.86
N VAL A 223 -12.69 6.44 8.44
CA VAL A 223 -13.78 6.95 7.61
C VAL A 223 -15.12 6.70 8.30
N VAL A 224 -15.91 7.76 8.51
CA VAL A 224 -17.28 7.66 9.03
C VAL A 224 -18.27 7.75 7.87
N VAL A 225 -19.17 6.79 7.74
CA VAL A 225 -20.07 6.68 6.57
C VAL A 225 -21.54 6.67 6.97
N CYS A 226 -22.33 7.51 6.31
CA CYS A 226 -23.80 7.46 6.33
C CYS A 226 -24.38 7.45 4.91
N THR A 227 -25.63 7.87 4.73
CA THR A 227 -26.28 7.90 3.42
C THR A 227 -25.81 9.10 2.59
N GLY A 228 -26.19 10.32 3.00
CA GLY A 228 -25.98 11.55 2.22
C GLY A 228 -24.80 12.42 2.65
N ASN A 229 -24.07 12.06 3.71
CA ASN A 229 -22.92 12.83 4.23
C ASN A 229 -23.22 14.29 4.58
N THR A 230 -24.42 14.57 5.09
CA THR A 230 -24.86 15.91 5.53
C THR A 230 -25.30 15.96 7.01
N CYS A 231 -25.65 14.83 7.61
CA CYS A 231 -26.18 14.75 8.98
C CYS A 231 -25.27 13.94 9.91
N ARG A 232 -25.47 12.62 9.96
CA ARG A 232 -24.79 11.68 10.85
C ARG A 232 -23.27 11.65 10.68
N SER A 233 -22.77 11.40 9.47
CA SER A 233 -21.32 11.23 9.27
C SER A 233 -20.48 12.50 9.44
N PRO A 234 -20.95 13.72 9.10
CA PRO A 234 -20.24 14.95 9.47
C PRO A 234 -20.11 15.13 10.98
N MET A 235 -21.19 14.89 11.75
CA MET A 235 -21.13 14.91 13.22
C MET A 235 -20.17 13.83 13.74
N GLY A 236 -20.23 12.62 13.17
CA GLY A 236 -19.34 11.53 13.55
C GLY A 236 -17.86 11.79 13.22
N GLU A 237 -17.53 12.43 12.09
CA GLU A 237 -16.16 12.87 11.80
C GLU A 237 -15.67 13.88 12.84
N ALA A 238 -16.46 14.92 13.12
CA ALA A 238 -16.12 15.95 14.09
C ALA A 238 -15.89 15.37 15.49
N ILE A 239 -16.83 14.58 15.99
CA ILE A 239 -16.73 13.93 17.31
C ILE A 239 -15.54 12.97 17.34
N PHE A 240 -15.32 12.17 16.29
CA PHE A 240 -14.22 11.21 16.26
C PHE A 240 -12.87 11.91 16.27
N ARG A 241 -12.70 12.98 15.50
CA ARG A 241 -11.49 13.82 15.54
C ARG A 241 -11.26 14.38 16.95
N LYS A 242 -12.28 14.95 17.59
CA LYS A 242 -12.17 15.46 18.97
C LYS A 242 -11.71 14.39 19.95
N LEU A 243 -12.37 13.23 19.95
CA LEU A 243 -12.04 12.14 20.89
C LEU A 243 -10.63 11.58 20.67
N VAL A 244 -10.16 11.50 19.43
CA VAL A 244 -8.79 11.04 19.13
C VAL A 244 -7.76 12.10 19.53
N ALA A 245 -8.02 13.38 19.27
CA ALA A 245 -7.17 14.49 19.69
C ALA A 245 -7.01 14.51 21.23
N GLU A 246 -8.12 14.37 21.97
CA GLU A 246 -8.13 14.23 23.43
C GLU A 246 -7.32 13.00 23.90
N LYS A 247 -7.46 11.86 23.21
CA LYS A 247 -6.75 10.60 23.56
C LYS A 247 -5.24 10.72 23.39
N ILE A 248 -4.77 11.42 22.35
CA ILE A 248 -3.34 11.59 22.08
C ILE A 248 -2.74 12.86 22.68
N GLY A 249 -3.57 13.77 23.19
CA GLY A 249 -3.12 14.99 23.86
C GLY A 249 -2.68 16.09 22.89
N CYS A 250 -3.35 16.22 21.74
CA CYS A 250 -3.10 17.28 20.76
C CYS A 250 -4.39 18.04 20.42
N GLU A 251 -4.27 19.11 19.63
CA GLU A 251 -5.43 19.80 19.06
C GLU A 251 -5.98 19.05 17.82
N MET A 252 -7.24 19.28 17.46
CA MET A 252 -7.89 18.61 16.32
C MET A 252 -7.24 18.92 14.98
N GLU A 253 -6.64 20.10 14.86
CA GLU A 253 -5.92 20.60 13.69
C GLU A 253 -4.57 19.88 13.51
N ASP A 254 -3.98 19.39 14.60
CA ASP A 254 -2.68 18.73 14.62
C ASP A 254 -2.76 17.22 14.35
N LEU A 255 -3.95 16.63 14.26
CA LEU A 255 -4.11 15.20 13.97
C LEU A 255 -3.35 14.76 12.72
N ALA A 256 -3.37 15.59 11.67
CA ALA A 256 -2.68 15.29 10.42
C ALA A 256 -1.16 15.24 10.57
N SER A 257 -0.57 16.11 11.41
CA SER A 257 0.88 16.10 11.67
C SER A 257 1.29 14.90 12.53
N HIS A 258 0.36 14.34 13.30
CA HIS A 258 0.51 13.07 14.02
C HIS A 258 0.21 11.85 13.15
N GLY A 259 0.00 12.03 11.84
CA GLY A 259 -0.30 10.93 10.92
C GLY A 259 -1.69 10.33 11.12
N ILE A 260 -2.66 11.09 11.62
CA ILE A 260 -4.05 10.65 11.77
C ILE A 260 -4.95 11.51 10.87
N THR A 261 -5.72 10.85 10.02
CA THR A 261 -6.74 11.47 9.19
C THR A 261 -8.08 10.81 9.48
N ILE A 262 -9.06 11.60 9.91
CA ILE A 262 -10.42 11.15 10.08
C ILE A 262 -11.30 11.99 9.16
N VAL A 263 -12.07 11.30 8.32
CA VAL A 263 -12.95 11.93 7.33
C VAL A 263 -14.31 11.25 7.32
N SER A 264 -15.31 11.91 6.74
CA SER A 264 -16.62 11.34 6.47
C SER A 264 -16.92 11.25 4.98
N ALA A 265 -17.83 10.34 4.65
CA ALA A 265 -18.37 10.14 3.31
C ALA A 265 -19.81 9.59 3.36
N GLY A 266 -20.44 9.45 2.20
CA GLY A 266 -21.78 8.90 2.06
C GLY A 266 -21.89 7.88 0.92
N ILE A 267 -22.67 6.82 1.13
CA ILE A 267 -22.87 5.78 0.09
C ILE A 267 -23.72 6.27 -1.09
N ALA A 268 -24.48 7.34 -0.89
CA ALA A 268 -25.37 7.94 -1.89
C ALA A 268 -25.27 9.47 -1.88
N ALA A 269 -24.10 10.01 -1.54
CA ALA A 269 -23.85 11.44 -1.48
C ALA A 269 -23.36 11.98 -2.85
N GLY A 270 -23.94 13.09 -3.30
CA GLY A 270 -23.30 13.95 -4.29
C GLY A 270 -22.21 14.80 -3.64
N PRO A 271 -21.22 15.30 -4.41
CA PRO A 271 -20.19 16.17 -3.86
C PRO A 271 -20.73 17.59 -3.58
N GLY A 272 -20.25 18.22 -2.52
CA GLY A 272 -20.36 19.67 -2.31
C GLY A 272 -21.62 20.17 -1.59
N ALA A 273 -22.58 19.30 -1.24
CA ALA A 273 -23.70 19.73 -0.42
C ALA A 273 -23.24 20.08 1.01
N PRO A 274 -23.73 21.19 1.61
CA PRO A 274 -23.38 21.61 2.96
C PRO A 274 -23.96 20.64 4.01
N PRO A 275 -23.48 20.68 5.26
CA PRO A 275 -24.12 19.97 6.36
C PRO A 275 -25.54 20.49 6.59
N ALA A 276 -26.40 19.63 7.15
CA ALA A 276 -27.70 20.08 7.65
C ALA A 276 -27.49 21.12 8.77
N MET A 277 -28.29 22.18 8.77
CA MET A 277 -28.19 23.27 9.75
C MET A 277 -28.29 22.76 11.19
N GLN A 278 -29.15 21.78 11.43
CA GLN A 278 -29.29 21.14 12.74
C GLN A 278 -27.99 20.47 13.19
N SER A 279 -27.25 19.82 12.28
CA SER A 279 -25.94 19.24 12.59
C SER A 279 -24.94 20.32 12.98
N VAL A 280 -24.93 21.46 12.25
CA VAL A 280 -24.05 22.60 12.58
C VAL A 280 -24.38 23.12 13.98
N THR A 281 -25.67 23.33 14.27
CA THR A 281 -26.12 23.77 15.61
C THR A 281 -25.73 22.79 16.70
N VAL A 282 -25.95 21.49 16.51
CA VAL A 282 -25.61 20.49 17.54
C VAL A 282 -24.10 20.39 17.74
N MET A 283 -23.26 20.54 16.71
CA MET A 283 -21.81 20.53 16.88
C MET A 283 -21.26 21.75 17.64
N GLN A 284 -22.01 22.88 17.67
CA GLN A 284 -21.66 24.01 18.53
C GLN A 284 -21.70 23.64 20.02
N ASP A 285 -22.61 22.74 20.43
CA ASP A 285 -22.66 22.22 21.81
C ASP A 285 -21.38 21.45 22.17
N TYR A 286 -20.68 20.91 21.17
CA TYR A 286 -19.39 20.21 21.32
C TYR A 286 -18.19 21.16 21.19
N GLY A 287 -18.41 22.45 20.91
CA GLY A 287 -17.38 23.43 20.62
C GLY A 287 -16.75 23.29 19.23
N ILE A 288 -17.42 22.60 18.29
CA ILE A 288 -16.87 22.30 16.95
C ILE A 288 -17.70 23.01 15.87
N ASN A 289 -17.03 23.71 14.97
CA ASN A 289 -17.69 24.25 13.78
C ASN A 289 -17.54 23.30 12.59
N ILE A 290 -18.66 22.84 12.03
CA ILE A 290 -18.69 22.03 10.81
C ILE A 290 -19.31 22.76 9.61
N SER A 291 -19.52 24.08 9.67
CA SER A 291 -20.16 24.86 8.60
C SER A 291 -19.52 24.71 7.23
N ASP A 292 -18.20 24.49 7.20
CA ASP A 292 -17.40 24.40 5.99
C ASP A 292 -17.33 22.96 5.44
N HIS A 293 -17.98 22.01 6.11
CA HIS A 293 -18.08 20.63 5.64
C HIS A 293 -18.74 20.58 4.26
N GLN A 294 -18.23 19.71 3.41
CA GLN A 294 -18.83 19.42 2.12
C GLN A 294 -18.99 17.90 1.97
N SER A 295 -20.21 17.50 1.65
CA SER A 295 -20.53 16.10 1.38
C SER A 295 -19.65 15.53 0.26
N ARG A 296 -19.33 14.25 0.38
CA ARG A 296 -18.55 13.50 -0.61
C ARG A 296 -19.01 12.04 -0.68
N PRO A 297 -18.98 11.41 -1.87
CA PRO A 297 -19.26 9.99 -2.00
C PRO A 297 -18.14 9.14 -1.42
N VAL A 298 -18.47 7.91 -1.02
CA VAL A 298 -17.46 6.87 -0.80
C VAL A 298 -16.86 6.49 -2.16
N THR A 299 -15.58 6.81 -2.38
CA THR A 299 -14.86 6.44 -3.61
C THR A 299 -14.03 5.17 -3.39
N ALA A 300 -13.69 4.47 -4.48
CA ALA A 300 -12.82 3.28 -4.41
C ALA A 300 -11.46 3.60 -3.76
N ARG A 301 -10.87 4.76 -4.07
CA ARG A 301 -9.61 5.21 -3.46
C ARG A 301 -9.76 5.42 -1.95
N LEU A 302 -10.80 6.14 -1.51
CA LEU A 302 -11.04 6.36 -0.08
C LEU A 302 -11.26 5.04 0.66
N ALA A 303 -12.10 4.17 0.10
CA ALA A 303 -12.44 2.88 0.70
C ALA A 303 -11.21 1.95 0.80
N ASN A 304 -10.39 1.88 -0.26
CA ASN A 304 -9.18 1.06 -0.27
C ASN A 304 -8.11 1.57 0.69
N TYR A 305 -7.98 2.88 0.87
CA TYR A 305 -6.94 3.48 1.71
C TYR A 305 -7.33 3.52 3.20
N ALA A 306 -8.61 3.52 3.52
CA ALA A 306 -9.10 3.55 4.90
C ALA A 306 -8.59 2.37 5.74
N ASP A 307 -8.07 2.62 6.93
CA ASP A 307 -7.75 1.58 7.91
C ASP A 307 -9.00 1.07 8.63
N LEU A 308 -9.97 1.97 8.83
CA LEU A 308 -11.23 1.66 9.47
C LEU A 308 -12.36 2.44 8.79
N ILE A 309 -13.43 1.74 8.43
CA ILE A 309 -14.67 2.34 7.92
C ILE A 309 -15.79 2.05 8.92
N LEU A 310 -16.27 3.08 9.60
CA LEU A 310 -17.38 3.02 10.55
C LEU A 310 -18.67 3.48 9.87
N THR A 311 -19.63 2.56 9.78
CA THR A 311 -20.90 2.79 9.09
C THR A 311 -22.03 3.02 10.09
N MET A 312 -22.93 3.97 9.80
CA MET A 312 -24.02 4.30 10.72
C MET A 312 -25.08 3.20 10.86
N THR A 313 -25.15 2.28 9.88
CA THR A 313 -26.15 1.20 9.86
C THR A 313 -25.55 -0.07 9.25
N ASN A 314 -26.14 -1.23 9.53
CA ASN A 314 -25.76 -2.47 8.88
C ASN A 314 -26.08 -2.46 7.36
N GLY A 315 -27.09 -1.70 6.94
CA GLY A 315 -27.37 -1.46 5.52
C GLY A 315 -26.23 -0.76 4.80
N HIS A 316 -25.63 0.27 5.42
CA HIS A 316 -24.45 0.94 4.89
C HIS A 316 -23.24 -0.01 4.80
N ARG A 317 -23.00 -0.82 5.84
CA ARG A 317 -21.95 -1.85 5.83
C ARG A 317 -22.14 -2.81 4.65
N THR A 318 -23.34 -3.35 4.50
CA THR A 318 -23.69 -4.29 3.44
C THR A 318 -23.47 -3.67 2.06
N ALA A 319 -23.85 -2.40 1.86
CA ALA A 319 -23.62 -1.70 0.60
C ALA A 319 -22.13 -1.60 0.24
N ILE A 320 -21.27 -1.22 1.20
CA ILE A 320 -19.83 -1.10 0.99
C ILE A 320 -19.19 -2.47 0.72
N VAL A 321 -19.53 -3.48 1.52
CA VAL A 321 -18.95 -4.83 1.38
C VAL A 321 -19.40 -5.51 0.08
N ASN A 322 -20.65 -5.31 -0.35
CA ASN A 322 -21.12 -5.82 -1.64
C ASN A 322 -20.38 -5.17 -2.81
N GLN A 323 -20.04 -3.88 -2.70
CA GLN A 323 -19.29 -3.18 -3.73
C GLN A 323 -17.79 -3.53 -3.70
N TRP A 324 -17.22 -3.72 -2.52
CA TRP A 324 -15.81 -4.07 -2.33
C TRP A 324 -15.65 -5.19 -1.27
N PRO A 325 -15.80 -6.46 -1.67
CA PRO A 325 -15.78 -7.60 -0.74
C PRO A 325 -14.49 -7.73 0.07
N THR A 326 -13.35 -7.33 -0.50
CA THR A 326 -12.03 -7.36 0.15
C THR A 326 -11.93 -6.42 1.36
N LEU A 327 -12.89 -5.51 1.55
CA LEU A 327 -12.91 -4.57 2.67
C LEU A 327 -13.63 -5.11 3.91
N ASP A 328 -14.24 -6.30 3.87
CA ASP A 328 -15.07 -6.84 4.96
C ASP A 328 -14.40 -6.76 6.34
N SER A 329 -13.09 -7.04 6.40
CA SER A 329 -12.29 -7.00 7.62
C SER A 329 -12.10 -5.58 8.20
N ARG A 330 -12.26 -4.52 7.40
CA ARG A 330 -12.07 -3.10 7.76
C ARG A 330 -13.37 -2.29 7.87
N VAL A 331 -14.48 -2.83 7.39
CA VAL A 331 -15.80 -2.18 7.49
C VAL A 331 -16.57 -2.73 8.70
N ARG A 332 -16.96 -1.83 9.60
CA ARG A 332 -17.71 -2.14 10.81
C ARG A 332 -18.90 -1.19 10.94
N THR A 333 -19.96 -1.63 11.61
CA THR A 333 -20.98 -0.71 12.12
C THR A 333 -20.38 0.09 13.26
N ILE A 334 -20.76 1.37 13.37
CA ILE A 334 -20.27 2.24 14.44
C ILE A 334 -20.72 1.72 15.81
N ARG A 335 -21.90 1.11 15.89
CA ARG A 335 -22.31 0.31 17.05
C ARG A 335 -21.68 -1.09 16.98
N GLU A 336 -21.02 -1.51 18.05
CA GLU A 336 -20.34 -2.81 18.10
C GLU A 336 -21.34 -3.99 18.10
N ASP A 337 -22.56 -3.78 18.63
CA ASP A 337 -23.63 -4.78 18.62
C ASP A 337 -24.22 -5.06 17.23
N GLY A 338 -23.71 -4.42 16.17
CA GLY A 338 -24.23 -4.55 14.81
C GLY A 338 -25.49 -3.72 14.55
N GLY A 339 -25.96 -2.95 15.53
CA GLY A 339 -27.17 -2.15 15.43
C GLY A 339 -26.99 -0.85 14.64
N ASP A 340 -28.10 -0.17 14.43
CA ASP A 340 -28.17 1.06 13.66
C ASP A 340 -28.18 2.30 14.57
N VAL A 341 -27.55 3.38 14.09
CA VAL A 341 -27.69 4.74 14.61
C VAL A 341 -28.92 5.39 13.97
N SER A 342 -29.77 5.96 14.80
CA SER A 342 -31.03 6.59 14.37
C SER A 342 -30.77 7.72 13.37
N ASP A 343 -31.60 7.82 12.33
CA ASP A 343 -31.46 8.85 11.30
C ASP A 343 -32.25 10.12 11.68
N PRO A 344 -31.58 11.27 11.92
CA PRO A 344 -32.26 12.49 12.35
C PRO A 344 -32.76 13.33 11.18
N ILE A 345 -32.64 12.87 9.93
CA ILE A 345 -32.97 13.67 8.73
C ILE A 345 -34.37 14.30 8.82
N GLY A 346 -34.45 15.60 8.52
CA GLY A 346 -35.70 16.38 8.57
C GLY A 346 -36.30 16.58 9.98
N SER A 347 -35.67 16.08 11.04
CA SER A 347 -36.19 16.15 12.41
C SER A 347 -35.80 17.43 13.15
N PRO A 348 -36.46 17.76 14.28
CA PRO A 348 -36.06 18.85 15.16
C PRO A 348 -34.70 18.64 15.84
N ILE A 349 -34.09 19.72 16.34
CA ILE A 349 -32.77 19.72 17.00
C ILE A 349 -32.62 18.65 18.11
N PRO A 350 -33.60 18.42 19.01
CA PRO A 350 -33.46 17.37 20.04
C PRO A 350 -33.18 15.97 19.49
N VAL A 351 -33.68 15.65 18.29
CA VAL A 351 -33.42 14.35 17.65
C VAL A 351 -31.98 14.29 17.11
N TYR A 352 -31.44 15.40 16.61
CA TYR A 352 -30.03 15.50 16.22
C TYR A 352 -29.11 15.40 17.44
N GLN A 353 -29.47 16.00 18.57
CA GLN A 353 -28.71 15.91 19.82
C GLN A 353 -28.62 14.45 20.30
N ALA A 354 -29.76 13.76 20.39
CA ALA A 354 -29.78 12.33 20.75
C ALA A 354 -28.97 11.46 19.77
N CYS A 355 -29.01 11.78 18.47
CA CYS A 355 -28.19 11.11 17.45
C CYS A 355 -26.69 11.35 17.68
N ALA A 356 -26.27 12.58 17.97
CA ALA A 356 -24.88 12.93 18.27
C ALA A 356 -24.38 12.23 19.54
N GLU A 357 -25.18 12.18 20.62
CA GLU A 357 -24.87 11.44 21.85
C GLU A 357 -24.69 9.95 21.58
N GLN A 358 -25.56 9.35 20.75
CA GLN A 358 -25.42 7.95 20.36
C GLN A 358 -24.11 7.70 19.59
N ILE A 359 -23.77 8.59 18.66
CA ILE A 359 -22.53 8.52 17.87
C ILE A 359 -21.31 8.65 18.80
N GLU A 360 -21.30 9.62 19.70
CA GLU A 360 -20.22 9.84 20.67
C GLU A 360 -19.99 8.63 21.55
N ALA A 361 -21.06 8.08 22.13
CA ALA A 361 -20.98 6.88 22.97
C ALA A 361 -20.32 5.71 22.22
N CYS A 362 -20.68 5.51 20.95
CA CYS A 362 -20.07 4.48 20.11
C CYS A 362 -18.60 4.78 19.79
N LEU A 363 -18.26 6.03 19.46
CA LEU A 363 -16.89 6.42 19.11
C LEU A 363 -15.94 6.33 20.30
N ARG A 364 -16.39 6.64 21.53
CA ARG A 364 -15.58 6.46 22.74
C ARG A 364 -15.10 5.01 22.89
N HIS A 365 -15.95 4.05 22.55
CA HIS A 365 -15.58 2.63 22.52
C HIS A 365 -14.50 2.35 21.46
N TRP A 366 -14.69 2.83 20.22
CA TRP A 366 -13.70 2.65 19.15
C TRP A 366 -12.34 3.29 19.47
N VAL A 367 -12.34 4.49 20.05
CA VAL A 367 -11.12 5.18 20.48
C VAL A 367 -10.39 4.39 21.58
N GLY A 368 -11.11 3.70 22.46
CA GLY A 368 -10.52 2.81 23.46
C GLY A 368 -9.96 1.50 22.87
N LYS A 369 -10.49 1.04 21.74
CA LYS A 369 -10.12 -0.23 21.09
C LYS A 369 -8.90 -0.11 20.17
N ILE A 370 -8.68 1.07 19.60
CA ILE A 370 -7.57 1.34 18.69
C ILE A 370 -6.41 1.92 19.49
N ASP A 371 -5.21 1.37 19.29
CA ASP A 371 -3.99 1.89 19.89
C ASP A 371 -3.59 3.21 19.21
N PHE A 372 -4.23 4.32 19.57
CA PHE A 372 -3.83 5.65 19.09
C PHE A 372 -2.58 6.18 19.81
N ASP A 373 -2.14 5.53 20.89
CA ASP A 373 -0.96 5.97 21.66
C ASP A 373 0.32 5.84 20.81
N GLN A 374 0.33 4.96 19.79
CA GLN A 374 1.39 4.87 18.78
C GLN A 374 1.62 6.15 17.95
N PHE A 375 0.66 7.09 17.96
CA PHE A 375 0.74 8.36 17.23
C PHE A 375 1.06 9.54 18.12
N LYS A 376 1.33 9.32 19.41
CA LYS A 376 1.81 10.39 20.29
C LYS A 376 3.21 10.81 19.87
N THR A 377 3.44 12.11 19.75
CA THR A 377 4.79 12.64 19.67
C THR A 377 5.44 12.48 21.05
N ASN A 378 6.64 11.89 21.09
CA ASN A 378 7.44 11.76 22.32
C ASN A 378 7.95 13.12 22.81
#